data_AF-A0A4S2MLC0-F1
#
_entry.id   AF-A0A4S2MLC0-F1
#
_cell.length_a   1.000
_cell.length_b   1.000
_cell.length_c   1.000
_cell.angle_alpha   90.00
_cell.angle_beta   90.00
_cell.angle_gamma   90.00
#
_symmetry.space_group_name_H-M   'P 1'
#
loop_
_entity.id
_entity.type
_entity.pdbx_description
1 polymer ?
#
loop_
_entity_poly.entity_id
_entity_poly.type
_entity_poly.pdbx_seq_one_letter_code
_entity_poly.pdbx_strand_id
1 'polypeptide(L)'
;MPLAPSTSTTPSRSAALRDFYNLPSTSTPTPESHITTLLSTSTTPQLLTAENALIDEMRSLDAERKALVYDNYSKLIAATETIRRMTSTALPGTVSGGAESSRNAGSSGGALGPAVAHIEDVAGKILRDGERDSERDMERMREGKEAGVVRWVVEAPGLVERLRRDGREEDARRVWERLREILGVWERKGVKGVEEVRRRGEKAAEGL
;
A
#
# COMPACT_ATOMS: atom_id res chain seq x y z
N MET A 1 -26.29 -23.35 53.66
CA MET A 1 -25.15 -22.76 52.91
C MET A 1 -25.64 -22.43 51.51
N PRO A 2 -25.82 -21.15 51.13
CA PRO A 2 -26.13 -20.80 49.76
C PRO A 2 -24.83 -20.64 48.95
N LEU A 3 -24.77 -21.32 47.80
CA LEU A 3 -23.69 -21.24 46.82
C LEU A 3 -23.71 -19.86 46.13
N ALA A 4 -22.56 -19.20 46.06
CA ALA A 4 -22.40 -17.90 45.42
C ALA A 4 -22.61 -18.00 43.89
N PRO A 5 -23.20 -16.98 43.24
CA PRO A 5 -23.32 -16.95 41.80
C PRO A 5 -21.97 -16.64 41.15
N SER A 6 -21.51 -17.53 40.26
CA SER A 6 -20.34 -17.29 39.41
C SER A 6 -20.62 -16.11 38.48
N THR A 7 -20.03 -14.95 38.79
CA THR A 7 -20.06 -13.80 37.87
C THR A 7 -19.15 -14.11 36.69
N SER A 8 -19.73 -14.52 35.57
CA SER A 8 -19.02 -14.55 34.28
C SER A 8 -18.79 -13.11 33.82
N THR A 9 -17.68 -12.51 34.27
CA THR A 9 -17.23 -11.19 33.79
C THR A 9 -16.86 -11.34 32.32
N THR A 10 -17.73 -10.89 31.42
CA THR A 10 -17.41 -10.77 29.98
C THR A 10 -16.19 -9.85 29.86
N PRO A 11 -15.06 -10.29 29.29
CA PRO A 11 -13.89 -9.45 29.17
C PRO A 11 -14.25 -8.23 28.32
N SER A 12 -13.96 -7.05 28.85
CA SER A 12 -14.14 -5.79 28.12
C SER A 12 -13.46 -5.89 26.74
N ARG A 13 -14.11 -5.43 25.67
CA ARG A 13 -13.52 -5.40 24.31
C ARG A 13 -12.13 -4.74 24.30
N SER A 14 -11.91 -3.76 25.18
CA SER A 14 -10.60 -3.12 25.38
C SER A 14 -9.55 -4.04 25.99
N ALA A 15 -9.94 -4.98 26.87
CA ALA A 15 -9.05 -5.98 27.43
C ALA A 15 -8.69 -7.06 26.40
N ALA A 16 -9.68 -7.55 25.64
CA ALA A 16 -9.43 -8.53 24.58
C ALA A 16 -8.53 -7.98 23.46
N LEU A 17 -8.71 -6.70 23.07
CA LEU A 17 -7.83 -6.05 22.11
C LEU A 17 -6.41 -5.85 22.66
N ARG A 18 -6.26 -5.56 23.96
CA ARG A 18 -4.93 -5.44 24.59
C ARG A 18 -4.16 -6.74 24.58
N ASP A 19 -4.82 -7.84 24.94
CA ASP A 19 -4.22 -9.17 24.92
C ASP A 19 -3.84 -9.58 23.50
N PHE A 20 -4.70 -9.28 22.52
CA PHE A 20 -4.44 -9.58 21.11
C PHE A 20 -3.21 -8.84 20.56
N TYR A 21 -3.04 -7.57 20.93
CA TYR A 21 -1.89 -6.75 20.50
C TYR A 21 -0.71 -6.79 21.49
N ASN A 22 -0.75 -7.67 22.50
CA ASN A 22 0.26 -7.81 23.55
C ASN A 22 0.69 -6.47 24.19
N LEU A 23 -0.28 -5.58 24.39
CA LEU A 23 -0.06 -4.23 24.90
C LEU A 23 0.17 -4.28 26.42
N PRO A 24 1.17 -3.55 26.95
CA PRO A 24 1.42 -3.53 28.39
C PRO A 24 0.20 -3.00 29.17
N SER A 25 -0.04 -3.55 30.36
CA SER A 25 -1.14 -3.13 31.25
C SER A 25 -0.99 -1.70 31.78
N THR A 26 0.21 -1.10 31.63
CA THR A 26 0.50 0.27 32.04
C THR A 26 -0.08 1.28 31.04
N SER A 27 -0.18 2.55 31.44
CA SER A 27 -0.73 3.60 30.59
C SER A 27 0.05 3.64 29.27
N THR A 28 -0.60 3.26 28.17
CA THR A 28 -0.08 3.50 26.83
C THR A 28 0.25 5.00 26.76
N PRO A 29 1.49 5.40 26.45
CA PRO A 29 1.80 6.81 26.32
C PRO A 29 0.83 7.40 25.30
N THR A 30 0.08 8.42 25.72
CA THR A 30 -0.82 9.12 24.81
C THR A 30 0.00 9.66 23.64
N PRO A 31 -0.53 9.67 22.40
CA PRO A 31 0.18 10.19 21.24
C PRO A 31 0.80 11.57 21.52
N GLU A 32 0.05 12.45 22.18
CA GLU A 32 0.48 13.79 22.61
C GLU A 32 1.73 13.76 23.51
N SER A 33 1.76 12.88 24.52
CA SER A 33 2.92 12.75 25.42
C SER A 33 4.16 12.21 24.70
N HIS A 34 3.97 11.30 23.74
CA HIS A 34 5.05 10.72 22.96
C HIS A 34 5.63 11.76 21.98
N ILE A 35 4.76 12.51 21.28
CA ILE A 35 5.15 13.58 20.36
C ILE A 35 5.90 14.69 21.11
N THR A 36 5.38 15.11 22.28
CA THR A 36 6.04 16.15 23.09
C THR A 36 7.43 15.71 23.56
N THR A 37 7.59 14.43 23.92
CA THR A 37 8.88 13.86 24.30
C THR A 37 9.83 13.77 23.10
N LEU A 38 9.33 13.37 21.93
CA LEU A 38 10.10 13.32 20.68
C LEU A 38 10.62 14.71 20.28
N LEU A 39 9.75 15.72 20.32
CA LEU A 39 10.11 17.10 19.97
C LEU A 39 11.11 17.74 20.96
N SER A 40 11.07 17.36 22.23
CA SER A 40 11.99 17.89 23.24
C SER A 40 13.35 17.20 23.28
N THR A 41 13.44 15.96 22.80
CA THR A 41 14.66 15.12 22.88
C THR A 41 15.38 14.94 21.56
N SER A 42 14.70 15.14 20.42
CA SER A 42 15.24 14.85 19.10
C SER A 42 15.66 16.11 18.35
N THR A 43 16.78 16.01 17.64
CA THR A 43 17.25 17.06 16.72
C THR A 43 16.50 16.97 15.40
N THR A 44 16.35 18.06 14.66
CA THR A 44 15.68 18.12 13.34
C THR A 44 16.01 16.97 12.36
N PRO A 45 17.29 16.57 12.12
CA PRO A 45 17.58 15.46 11.23
C PRO A 45 17.04 14.12 11.75
N GLN A 46 17.04 13.90 13.07
CA GLN A 46 16.45 12.70 13.67
C GLN A 46 14.94 12.67 13.50
N LEU A 47 14.28 13.83 13.61
CA LEU A 47 12.84 13.96 13.38
C LEU A 47 12.47 13.64 11.93
N LEU A 48 13.25 14.12 10.96
CA LEU A 48 13.04 13.80 9.53
C LEU A 48 13.27 12.31 9.24
N THR A 49 14.27 11.69 9.88
CA THR A 49 14.47 10.23 9.75
C THR A 49 13.31 9.45 10.36
N ALA A 50 12.83 9.86 11.53
CA ALA A 50 11.67 9.25 12.19
C ALA A 50 10.39 9.42 11.36
N GLU A 51 10.17 10.60 10.77
CA GLU A 51 9.05 10.85 9.85
C GLU A 51 9.10 9.93 8.64
N ASN A 52 10.25 9.81 7.98
CA ASN A 52 10.39 8.90 6.83
C ASN A 52 10.12 7.44 7.24
N ALA A 53 10.62 7.01 8.40
CA ALA A 53 10.36 5.67 8.91
C ALA A 53 8.86 5.43 9.18
N LEU A 54 8.16 6.42 9.77
CA LEU A 54 6.71 6.34 10.00
C LEU A 54 5.92 6.29 8.69
N ILE A 55 6.33 7.07 7.68
CA ILE A 55 5.72 7.02 6.35
C ILE A 55 5.87 5.63 5.73
N ASP A 56 7.06 5.01 5.86
CA ASP A 56 7.31 3.68 5.34
C ASP A 56 6.51 2.61 6.10
N GLU A 57 6.40 2.72 7.42
CA GLU A 57 5.57 1.85 8.26
C GLU A 57 4.07 1.98 7.92
N MET A 58 3.57 3.20 7.73
CA MET A 58 2.20 3.45 7.28
C MET A 58 1.91 2.80 5.93
N ARG A 59 2.87 2.86 4.99
CA ARG A 59 2.76 2.20 3.69
C ARG A 59 2.77 0.67 3.81
N SER A 60 3.64 0.12 4.66
CA SER A 60 3.68 -1.33 4.94
C SER A 60 2.34 -1.81 5.52
N LEU A 61 1.81 -1.09 6.51
CA LEU A 61 0.55 -1.42 7.15
C LEU A 61 -0.63 -1.38 6.16
N ASP A 62 -0.65 -0.38 5.26
CA ASP A 62 -1.67 -0.31 4.22
C ASP A 62 -1.56 -1.47 3.22
N ALA A 63 -0.34 -1.86 2.84
CA ALA A 63 -0.10 -3.02 1.98
C ALA A 63 -0.55 -4.34 2.64
N GLU A 64 -0.24 -4.53 3.92
CA GLU A 64 -0.69 -5.69 4.70
C GLU A 64 -2.21 -5.73 4.82
N ARG A 65 -2.84 -4.59 5.11
CA ARG A 65 -4.30 -4.47 5.15
C ARG A 65 -4.92 -4.84 3.81
N LYS A 66 -4.37 -4.33 2.69
CA LYS A 66 -4.82 -4.67 1.34
C LYS A 66 -4.69 -6.19 1.12
N ALA A 67 -3.54 -6.79 1.43
CA ALA A 67 -3.33 -8.23 1.29
C ALA A 67 -4.35 -9.08 2.06
N LEU A 68 -4.68 -8.68 3.30
CA LEU A 68 -5.71 -9.35 4.10
C LEU A 68 -7.11 -9.22 3.50
N VAL A 69 -7.46 -8.04 3.00
CA VAL A 69 -8.73 -7.79 2.29
C VAL A 69 -8.83 -8.72 1.07
N TYR A 70 -7.78 -8.78 0.24
CA TYR A 70 -7.73 -9.68 -0.91
C TYR A 70 -7.91 -11.14 -0.53
N ASP A 71 -7.16 -11.62 0.44
CA ASP A 71 -7.22 -13.00 0.91
C ASP A 71 -8.63 -13.35 1.42
N ASN A 72 -9.23 -12.46 2.22
CA ASN A 72 -10.56 -12.66 2.78
C ASN A 72 -11.66 -12.70 1.71
N TYR A 73 -11.69 -11.71 0.81
CA TYR A 73 -12.72 -11.63 -0.23
C TYR A 73 -12.53 -12.72 -1.30
N SER A 74 -11.30 -13.09 -1.65
CA SER A 74 -11.04 -14.21 -2.55
C SER A 74 -11.54 -15.54 -1.97
N LYS A 75 -11.33 -15.76 -0.67
CA LYS A 75 -11.86 -16.94 0.04
C LYS A 75 -13.38 -16.92 0.11
N LEU A 76 -14.01 -15.76 0.33
CA LEU A 76 -15.46 -15.62 0.30
C LEU A 76 -16.04 -16.00 -1.07
N ILE A 77 -15.46 -15.51 -2.16
CA ILE A 77 -15.86 -15.87 -3.53
C ILE A 77 -15.69 -17.37 -3.78
N ALA A 78 -14.59 -17.98 -3.33
CA ALA A 78 -14.38 -19.41 -3.48
C ALA A 78 -15.41 -20.25 -2.70
N ALA A 79 -15.81 -19.78 -1.51
CA ALA A 79 -16.84 -20.41 -0.70
C ALA A 79 -18.24 -20.25 -1.30
N THR A 80 -18.59 -19.07 -1.83
CA THR A 80 -19.88 -18.84 -2.51
C THR A 80 -20.04 -19.72 -3.73
N GLU A 81 -18.99 -19.85 -4.54
CA GLU A 81 -18.99 -20.74 -5.70
C GLU A 81 -19.10 -22.23 -5.29
N THR A 82 -18.53 -22.61 -4.15
CA THR A 82 -18.70 -23.96 -3.58
C THR A 82 -20.13 -24.20 -3.13
N ILE A 83 -20.77 -23.23 -2.45
CA ILE A 83 -22.19 -23.30 -2.06
C ILE A 83 -23.07 -23.41 -3.31
N ARG A 84 -22.75 -22.68 -4.38
CA ARG A 84 -23.46 -22.77 -5.66
C ARG A 84 -23.38 -24.18 -6.25
N ARG A 85 -22.18 -24.78 -6.30
CA ARG A 85 -21.96 -26.17 -6.75
C ARG A 85 -22.68 -27.19 -5.87
N MET A 86 -22.65 -27.01 -4.54
CA MET A 86 -23.36 -27.89 -3.60
C MET A 86 -24.87 -27.77 -3.78
N THR A 87 -25.40 -26.57 -4.05
CA THR A 87 -26.84 -26.33 -4.29
C THR A 87 -27.28 -26.94 -5.63
N SER A 88 -26.48 -26.83 -6.68
CA SER A 88 -26.78 -27.45 -7.98
C SER A 88 -26.65 -28.98 -7.96
N THR A 89 -25.73 -29.52 -7.14
CA THR A 89 -25.51 -30.98 -7.03
C THR A 89 -26.49 -31.64 -6.07
N ALA A 90 -26.88 -30.97 -4.97
CA ALA A 90 -27.86 -31.46 -3.99
C ALA A 90 -29.31 -31.30 -4.46
N LEU A 91 -29.57 -30.50 -5.50
CA LEU A 91 -30.83 -30.51 -6.25
C LEU A 91 -30.66 -31.16 -7.64
N PRO A 92 -30.48 -32.49 -7.74
CA PRO A 92 -30.65 -33.18 -9.01
C PRO A 92 -32.16 -33.29 -9.28
N GLY A 93 -32.77 -32.25 -9.84
CA GLY A 93 -34.20 -32.31 -10.18
C GLY A 93 -34.89 -31.03 -10.70
N THR A 94 -34.22 -29.89 -10.84
CA THR A 94 -34.90 -28.63 -11.23
C THR A 94 -34.55 -28.10 -12.62
N VAL A 95 -33.77 -28.83 -13.42
CA VAL A 95 -33.55 -28.48 -14.83
C VAL A 95 -33.68 -29.70 -15.73
N SER A 96 -34.91 -30.14 -15.98
CA SER A 96 -35.42 -30.46 -17.32
C SER A 96 -36.74 -31.25 -17.23
N GLY A 97 -37.84 -30.59 -17.60
CA GLY A 97 -39.04 -31.25 -18.13
C GLY A 97 -40.01 -31.87 -17.13
N GLY A 98 -41.14 -31.20 -16.88
CA GLY A 98 -42.34 -31.84 -16.35
C GLY A 98 -43.04 -31.00 -15.30
N ALA A 99 -44.23 -30.56 -15.63
CA ALA A 99 -45.16 -29.94 -14.71
C ALA A 99 -45.53 -30.89 -13.56
N GLU A 100 -46.06 -30.27 -12.50
CA GLU A 100 -46.92 -30.83 -11.44
C GLU A 100 -46.28 -31.56 -10.24
N SER A 101 -46.65 -31.02 -9.07
CA SER A 101 -46.73 -31.72 -7.77
C SER A 101 -45.44 -31.97 -6.99
N SER A 102 -44.88 -30.91 -6.39
CA SER A 102 -44.39 -30.99 -5.00
C SER A 102 -44.31 -29.60 -4.36
N ARG A 103 -45.40 -29.19 -3.70
CA ARG A 103 -45.51 -27.90 -2.99
C ARG A 103 -44.83 -27.90 -1.61
N ASN A 104 -43.87 -28.79 -1.38
CA ASN A 104 -43.17 -28.85 -0.10
C ASN A 104 -41.68 -29.22 -0.26
N ALA A 105 -40.97 -28.52 -1.12
CA ALA A 105 -39.51 -28.39 -1.05
C ALA A 105 -39.22 -27.00 -0.48
N GLY A 106 -38.98 -26.94 0.83
CA GLY A 106 -38.86 -25.72 1.59
C GLY A 106 -37.79 -24.76 1.04
N SER A 107 -38.23 -23.55 0.72
CA SER A 107 -37.72 -22.21 1.06
C SER A 107 -36.21 -21.90 1.25
N SER A 108 -35.27 -22.84 1.25
CA SER A 108 -33.84 -22.58 1.47
C SER A 108 -33.06 -22.29 0.18
N GLY A 109 -33.53 -22.76 -0.99
CA GLY A 109 -32.87 -22.50 -2.28
C GLY A 109 -33.12 -21.12 -2.89
N GLY A 110 -34.26 -20.47 -2.57
CA GLY A 110 -34.69 -19.24 -3.24
C GLY A 110 -33.99 -17.95 -2.76
N ALA A 111 -33.57 -17.90 -1.49
CA ALA A 111 -32.93 -16.72 -0.90
C ALA A 111 -31.39 -16.78 -0.91
N LEU A 112 -30.80 -17.98 -0.97
CA LEU A 112 -29.34 -18.15 -0.97
C LEU A 112 -28.71 -17.76 -2.31
N GLY A 113 -29.36 -18.05 -3.44
CA GLY A 113 -28.86 -17.66 -4.77
C GLY A 113 -28.60 -16.14 -4.90
N PRO A 114 -29.60 -15.27 -4.59
CA PRO A 114 -29.42 -13.82 -4.63
C PRO A 114 -28.35 -13.30 -3.63
N ALA A 115 -28.27 -13.88 -2.44
CA ALA A 115 -27.28 -13.48 -1.43
C ALA A 115 -25.84 -13.85 -1.84
N VAL A 116 -25.64 -15.06 -2.39
CA VAL A 116 -24.36 -15.55 -2.91
C VAL A 116 -23.90 -14.69 -4.10
N ALA A 117 -24.80 -14.39 -5.04
CA ALA A 117 -24.48 -13.51 -6.18
C ALA A 117 -24.11 -12.09 -5.75
N HIS A 118 -24.79 -11.55 -4.73
CA HIS A 118 -24.45 -10.24 -4.18
C HIS A 118 -23.08 -10.22 -3.51
N ILE A 119 -22.72 -11.26 -2.74
CA ILE A 119 -21.40 -11.39 -2.12
C ILE A 119 -20.30 -11.48 -3.19
N GLU A 120 -20.52 -12.22 -4.27
CA GLU A 120 -19.57 -12.32 -5.38
C GLU A 120 -19.38 -10.99 -6.11
N ASP A 121 -20.45 -10.23 -6.32
CA ASP A 121 -20.36 -8.90 -6.94
C ASP A 121 -19.62 -7.90 -6.05
N VAL A 122 -19.96 -7.84 -4.76
CA VAL A 122 -19.32 -6.95 -3.79
C VAL A 122 -17.84 -7.32 -3.61
N ALA A 123 -17.54 -8.60 -3.40
CA ALA A 123 -16.16 -9.08 -3.26
C ALA A 123 -15.37 -8.83 -4.56
N GLY A 124 -15.94 -9.15 -5.72
CA GLY A 124 -15.30 -8.93 -7.02
C GLY A 124 -15.05 -7.45 -7.32
N LYS A 125 -15.94 -6.55 -6.91
CA LYS A 125 -15.74 -5.10 -7.02
C LYS A 125 -14.60 -4.63 -6.12
N ILE A 126 -14.54 -5.08 -4.88
CA ILE A 126 -13.47 -4.72 -3.93
C ILE A 126 -12.10 -5.19 -4.46
N LEU A 127 -12.02 -6.41 -5.01
CA LEU A 127 -10.79 -6.91 -5.64
C LEU A 127 -10.35 -6.02 -6.82
N ARG A 128 -11.26 -5.73 -7.76
CA ARG A 128 -10.94 -4.87 -8.92
C ARG A 128 -10.61 -3.43 -8.54
N ASP A 129 -11.23 -2.89 -7.50
CA ASP A 129 -10.93 -1.56 -6.98
C ASP A 129 -9.53 -1.54 -6.37
N GLY A 130 -9.20 -2.57 -5.57
CA GLY A 130 -7.86 -2.72 -5.02
C GLY A 130 -6.76 -2.86 -6.07
N GLU A 131 -7.03 -3.55 -7.19
CA GLU A 131 -6.01 -3.85 -8.21
C GLU A 131 -5.64 -2.55 -8.94
N ARG A 132 -6.67 -1.77 -9.27
CA ARG A 132 -6.53 -0.45 -9.87
C ARG A 132 -5.83 0.53 -8.94
N ASP A 133 -6.13 0.50 -7.65
CA ASP A 133 -5.46 1.37 -6.67
C ASP A 133 -3.98 1.01 -6.52
N SER A 134 -3.65 -0.29 -6.45
CA SER A 134 -2.26 -0.75 -6.38
C SER A 134 -1.46 -0.39 -7.65
N GLU A 135 -2.08 -0.50 -8.83
CA GLU A 135 -1.45 -0.15 -10.09
C GLU A 135 -1.19 1.36 -10.19
N ARG A 136 -2.17 2.18 -9.78
CA ARG A 136 -2.02 3.64 -9.70
C ARG A 136 -0.94 4.08 -8.71
N ASP A 137 -0.84 3.43 -7.55
CA ASP A 137 0.19 3.75 -6.55
C ASP A 137 1.59 3.41 -7.07
N MET A 138 1.76 2.27 -7.75
CA MET A 138 3.01 1.89 -8.40
C MET A 138 3.38 2.84 -9.54
N GLU A 139 2.41 3.25 -10.35
CA GLU A 139 2.59 4.22 -11.43
C GLU A 139 3.05 5.58 -10.86
N ARG A 140 2.35 6.11 -9.85
CA ARG A 140 2.74 7.35 -9.15
C ARG A 140 4.14 7.27 -8.55
N MET A 141 4.51 6.12 -7.97
CA MET A 141 5.85 5.92 -7.43
C MET A 141 6.90 5.96 -8.54
N ARG A 142 6.61 5.34 -9.68
CA ARG A 142 7.50 5.31 -10.85
C ARG A 142 7.63 6.70 -11.46
N GLU A 143 6.53 7.39 -11.68
CA GLU A 143 6.49 8.79 -12.14
C GLU A 143 7.26 9.71 -11.18
N GLY A 144 7.08 9.55 -9.87
CA GLY A 144 7.81 10.33 -8.87
C GLY A 144 9.32 10.10 -8.91
N LYS A 145 9.77 8.85 -9.08
CA LYS A 145 11.18 8.51 -9.27
C LYS A 145 11.73 9.09 -10.57
N GLU A 146 11.01 8.93 -11.67
CA GLU A 146 11.39 9.46 -12.99
C GLU A 146 11.46 11.00 -12.97
N ALA A 147 10.48 11.67 -12.37
CA ALA A 147 10.48 13.12 -12.17
C ALA A 147 11.62 13.60 -11.26
N GLY A 148 11.99 12.81 -10.24
CA GLY A 148 13.13 13.08 -9.38
C GLY A 148 14.46 13.04 -10.15
N VAL A 149 14.63 12.05 -11.03
CA VAL A 149 15.82 11.96 -11.90
C VAL A 149 15.87 13.13 -12.88
N VAL A 150 14.73 13.49 -13.50
CA VAL A 150 14.65 14.66 -14.39
C VAL A 150 15.01 15.94 -13.66
N ARG A 151 14.44 16.16 -12.48
CA ARG A 151 14.75 17.33 -11.65
C ARG A 151 16.24 17.39 -11.30
N TRP A 152 16.82 16.26 -10.88
CA TRP A 152 18.24 16.17 -10.57
C TRP A 152 19.11 16.50 -11.79
N VAL A 153 18.80 15.93 -12.96
CA VAL A 153 19.54 16.20 -14.22
C VAL A 153 19.51 17.68 -14.58
N VAL A 154 18.36 18.36 -14.40
CA VAL A 154 18.22 19.80 -14.68
C VAL A 154 18.99 20.66 -13.67
N GLU A 155 19.04 20.27 -12.39
CA GLU A 155 19.74 20.99 -11.34
C GLU A 155 21.24 20.68 -11.27
N ALA A 156 21.67 19.54 -11.79
CA ALA A 156 23.04 19.04 -11.69
C ALA A 156 24.11 19.99 -12.24
N PRO A 157 23.93 20.71 -13.37
CA PRO A 157 24.89 21.72 -13.82
C PRO A 157 25.17 22.81 -12.78
N GLY A 158 24.12 23.31 -12.10
CA GLY A 158 24.28 24.30 -11.03
C GLY A 158 24.91 23.72 -9.76
N LEU A 159 24.73 22.42 -9.51
CA LEU A 159 25.41 21.71 -8.44
C LEU A 159 26.93 21.58 -8.71
N VAL A 160 27.33 21.28 -9.95
CA VAL A 160 28.73 21.21 -10.37
C VAL A 160 29.43 22.55 -10.21
N GLU A 161 28.79 23.66 -10.62
CA GLU A 161 29.34 25.02 -10.42
C GLU A 161 29.56 25.35 -8.95
N ARG A 162 28.61 24.99 -8.08
CA ARG A 162 28.72 25.20 -6.63
C ARG A 162 29.86 24.39 -6.03
N LEU A 163 29.94 23.09 -6.34
CA LEU A 163 31.00 22.21 -5.84
C LEU A 163 32.39 22.68 -6.27
N ARG A 164 32.50 23.20 -7.49
CA ARG A 164 33.74 23.82 -7.98
C ARG A 164 34.09 25.10 -7.22
N ARG A 165 33.10 25.99 -6.99
CA ARG A 165 33.30 27.22 -6.22
C ARG A 165 33.77 26.94 -4.78
N ASP A 166 33.28 25.84 -4.20
CA ASP A 166 33.63 25.40 -2.86
C ASP A 166 34.96 24.61 -2.81
N GLY A 167 35.70 24.52 -3.93
CA GLY A 167 37.00 23.86 -4.01
C GLY A 167 36.96 22.32 -3.99
N ARG A 168 35.76 21.72 -4.13
CA ARG A 168 35.54 20.27 -4.09
C ARG A 168 35.50 19.69 -5.51
N GLU A 169 36.62 19.79 -6.22
CA GLU A 169 36.72 19.41 -7.63
C GLU A 169 36.47 17.92 -7.87
N GLU A 170 36.94 17.02 -6.99
CA GLU A 170 36.69 15.58 -7.13
C GLU A 170 35.20 15.22 -7.07
N ASP A 171 34.45 15.86 -6.18
CA ASP A 171 33.01 15.65 -6.06
C ASP A 171 32.25 16.24 -7.25
N ALA A 172 32.70 17.41 -7.73
CA ALA A 172 32.17 18.03 -8.94
C ALA A 172 32.38 17.14 -10.17
N ARG A 173 33.56 16.50 -10.28
CA ARG A 173 33.87 15.53 -11.35
C ARG A 173 32.96 14.31 -11.29
N ARG A 174 32.76 13.71 -10.10
CA ARG A 174 31.86 12.56 -9.92
C ARG A 174 30.42 12.87 -10.30
N VAL A 175 29.91 14.04 -9.91
CA VAL A 175 28.56 14.49 -10.29
C VAL A 175 28.46 14.69 -11.79
N TRP A 176 29.49 15.26 -12.42
CA TRP A 176 29.54 15.49 -13.86
C TRP A 176 29.62 14.19 -14.67
N GLU A 177 30.43 13.21 -14.26
CA GLU A 177 30.51 11.90 -14.91
C GLU A 177 29.17 11.17 -14.87
N ARG A 178 28.51 11.16 -13.71
CA ARG A 178 27.18 10.55 -13.56
C ARG A 178 26.12 11.24 -14.41
N LEU A 179 26.19 12.57 -14.52
CA LEU A 179 25.30 13.34 -15.41
C LEU A 179 25.54 12.99 -16.88
N ARG A 180 26.79 12.88 -17.34
CA ARG A 180 27.12 12.47 -18.72
C ARG A 180 26.62 11.07 -19.05
N GLU A 181 26.73 10.11 -18.12
CA GLU A 181 26.22 8.76 -18.33
C GLU A 181 24.69 8.77 -18.58
N ILE A 182 23.94 9.48 -17.74
CA ILE A 182 22.48 9.61 -17.85
C ILE A 182 22.10 10.33 -19.16
N LEU A 183 22.77 11.44 -19.48
CA LEU A 183 22.54 12.19 -20.73
C LEU A 183 22.82 11.33 -21.97
N GLY A 184 23.87 10.49 -21.96
CA GLY A 184 24.20 9.59 -23.07
C GLY A 184 23.17 8.46 -23.26
N VAL A 185 22.50 8.02 -22.20
CA VAL A 185 21.33 7.11 -22.31
C VAL A 185 20.13 7.83 -22.89
N TRP A 186 19.90 9.08 -22.50
CA TRP A 186 18.73 9.87 -22.93
C TRP A 186 18.85 10.37 -24.37
N GLU A 187 20.07 10.66 -24.82
CA GLU A 187 20.39 10.98 -26.21
C GLU A 187 20.09 9.81 -27.14
N ARG A 188 20.51 8.59 -26.77
CA ARG A 188 20.16 7.35 -27.52
C ARG A 188 18.66 7.08 -27.56
N LYS A 189 17.92 7.54 -26.55
CA LYS A 189 16.45 7.45 -26.48
C LYS A 189 15.74 8.62 -27.17
N GLY A 190 16.47 9.61 -27.69
CA GLY A 190 15.90 10.76 -28.42
C GLY A 190 15.14 11.76 -27.55
N VAL A 191 15.48 11.89 -26.26
CA VAL A 191 14.82 12.84 -25.35
C VAL A 191 15.17 14.28 -25.75
N LYS A 192 14.15 15.13 -25.89
CA LYS A 192 14.32 16.56 -26.25
C LYS A 192 14.91 17.35 -25.07
N GLY A 193 15.85 18.25 -25.34
CA GLY A 193 16.45 19.16 -24.34
C GLY A 193 17.74 18.65 -23.67
N VAL A 194 18.16 17.41 -23.98
CA VAL A 194 19.42 16.81 -23.48
C VAL A 194 20.65 17.65 -23.84
N GLU A 195 20.69 18.19 -25.06
CA GLU A 195 21.81 19.03 -25.54
C GLU A 195 21.95 20.35 -24.75
N GLU A 196 20.85 20.96 -24.33
CA GLU A 196 20.91 22.21 -23.56
C GLU A 196 21.43 21.97 -22.14
N VAL A 197 21.03 20.86 -21.51
CA VAL A 197 21.56 20.45 -20.19
C VAL A 197 23.03 20.07 -20.31
N ARG A 198 23.42 19.37 -21.38
CA ARG A 198 24.82 19.02 -21.66
C ARG A 198 25.67 20.27 -21.82
N ARG A 199 25.25 21.22 -22.65
CA ARG A 199 25.96 22.49 -22.87
C ARG A 199 26.11 23.30 -21.58
N ARG A 200 25.08 23.33 -20.73
CA ARG A 200 25.15 23.99 -19.41
C ARG A 200 26.14 23.28 -18.49
N GLY A 201 26.14 21.94 -18.48
CA GLY A 201 27.05 21.15 -17.68
C GLY A 201 28.50 21.21 -18.16
N GLU A 202 28.75 21.29 -19.47
CA GLU A 202 30.08 21.47 -20.04
C GLU A 202 30.68 22.84 -19.66
N LYS A 203 29.87 23.91 -19.68
CA LYS A 203 30.29 25.23 -19.16
C LYS A 203 30.55 25.21 -17.65
N ALA A 204 29.71 24.50 -16.89
CA ALA A 204 29.90 24.33 -15.45
C ALA A 204 31.19 23.55 -15.12
N ALA A 205 31.55 22.60 -15.98
CA ALA A 205 32.74 21.78 -15.87
C ALA A 205 33.98 22.36 -16.60
N GLU A 206 33.87 23.55 -17.20
CA GLU A 206 34.94 24.18 -17.96
C GLU A 206 36.05 24.64 -16.98
N GLY A 207 37.13 23.87 -16.88
CA GLY A 207 38.22 24.07 -15.91
C GLY A 207 38.29 23.06 -14.76
N LEU A 208 37.57 21.93 -14.85
CA LEU A 208 37.71 20.74 -13.98
C LEU A 208 38.80 19.76 -14.45
#